data_AF-A0A9D9WI38-F1
#
_entry.id   AF-A0A9D9WI38-F1
#
_cell.length_a   1.000
_cell.length_b   1.000
_cell.length_c   1.000
_cell.angle_alpha   90.00
_cell.angle_beta   90.00
_cell.angle_gamma   90.00
#
_symmetry.space_group_name_H-M   'P 1'
#
loop_
_entity.id
_entity.type
_entity.pdbx_description
1 polymer ?
#
loop_
_entity_poly.entity_id
_entity_poly.type
_entity_poly.pdbx_seq_one_letter_code
_entity_poly.pdbx_strand_id
1 'polypeptide(L)'
;MVYYGLHFTKDIYWEGVSFVNWLPLSYLLGPLLFYYVKTTLADNNKLQKWDWLHLLPAILTVINCLPFTTLPFDQKARIAHEIVNITEDYRLNFLFVSFEFILFSRSAHLLIYALGSLAYFLIHARITLKKFNHLPSNHMVLKKWFFLLCGIQIVIAVNSIGHMFTVYGYHFSILGIPSTEIFSEKYYFEICGGGFFIQNIFLFLFPKILYGNVSYTVEQGKDNIIDELKSSMPKKIKEAASIQDFEETIHEYLKASPFIHKEFSLSQMSFDLKIPERTLSIYFNKELNLTFSEWRKNLRIDHVCKMIEQGESKNLTIEAISSNAGFASRSKFIDAFKERKGVTPSAFIKSLATIEA
;
A
#
# COMPACT_ATOMS: atom_id res chain seq x y z
N MET A 1 -21.71 3.16 -0.50
CA MET A 1 -22.25 4.52 -0.27
C MET A 1 -23.27 4.90 -1.33
N VAL A 2 -22.90 4.97 -2.62
CA VAL A 2 -23.81 5.31 -3.74
C VAL A 2 -25.11 4.49 -3.72
N TYR A 3 -25.01 3.16 -3.65
CA TYR A 3 -26.18 2.28 -3.61
C TYR A 3 -27.06 2.50 -2.37
N TYR A 4 -26.44 2.66 -1.19
CA TYR A 4 -27.15 2.99 0.03
C TYR A 4 -27.94 4.30 -0.13
N GLY A 5 -27.28 5.32 -0.71
CA GLY A 5 -27.90 6.59 -1.05
C GLY A 5 -29.10 6.45 -1.97
N LEU A 6 -29.04 5.58 -2.97
CA LEU A 6 -30.12 5.39 -3.95
C LEU A 6 -31.31 4.58 -3.43
N HIS A 7 -31.08 3.45 -2.76
CA HIS A 7 -32.15 2.47 -2.52
C HIS A 7 -32.54 2.31 -1.04
N PHE A 8 -31.67 2.70 -0.10
CA PHE A 8 -31.93 2.52 1.33
C PHE A 8 -32.30 3.80 2.07
N THR A 9 -31.77 4.96 1.66
CA THR A 9 -32.10 6.22 2.34
C THR A 9 -33.54 6.64 2.15
N LYS A 10 -34.14 6.32 0.99
CA LYS A 10 -35.44 6.84 0.53
C LYS A 10 -35.54 8.36 0.66
N ASP A 11 -34.40 9.03 0.46
CA ASP A 11 -34.24 10.47 0.56
C ASP A 11 -33.87 11.02 -0.81
N ILE A 12 -34.76 11.87 -1.34
CA ILE A 12 -34.63 12.51 -2.64
C ILE A 12 -33.30 13.24 -2.81
N TYR A 13 -32.75 13.82 -1.73
CA TYR A 13 -31.45 14.47 -1.77
C TYR A 13 -30.33 13.46 -2.09
N TRP A 14 -30.30 12.34 -1.36
CA TRP A 14 -29.26 11.32 -1.53
C TRP A 14 -29.39 10.57 -2.85
N GLU A 15 -30.61 10.39 -3.35
CA GLU A 15 -30.90 9.85 -4.68
C GLU A 15 -30.31 10.77 -5.77
N GLY A 16 -30.60 12.08 -5.71
CA GLY A 16 -30.06 13.06 -6.65
C GLY A 16 -28.52 13.16 -6.63
N VAL A 17 -27.91 13.04 -5.45
CA VAL A 17 -26.43 12.98 -5.31
C VAL A 17 -25.85 11.69 -5.87
N SER A 18 -26.52 10.55 -5.66
CA SER A 18 -25.94 9.24 -5.89
C SER A 18 -26.20 8.68 -7.29
N PHE A 19 -27.23 9.15 -7.99
CA PHE A 19 -27.69 8.52 -9.23
C PHE A 19 -26.63 8.54 -10.34
N VAL A 20 -26.26 9.72 -10.85
CA VAL A 20 -25.33 9.82 -12.00
C VAL A 20 -23.92 10.29 -11.64
N ASN A 21 -23.76 11.11 -10.59
CA ASN A 21 -22.54 11.87 -10.35
C ASN A 21 -21.28 10.99 -10.17
N TRP A 22 -21.46 9.76 -9.66
CA TRP A 22 -20.36 8.85 -9.35
C TRP A 22 -20.09 7.82 -10.44
N LEU A 23 -20.89 7.75 -11.52
CA LEU A 23 -20.68 6.79 -12.60
C LEU A 23 -19.30 6.87 -13.24
N PRO A 24 -18.71 8.05 -13.51
CA PRO A 24 -17.39 8.12 -14.13
C PRO A 24 -16.29 7.45 -13.29
N LEU A 25 -16.41 7.47 -11.96
CA LEU A 25 -15.43 6.82 -11.08
C LEU A 25 -15.44 5.30 -11.22
N SER A 26 -16.55 4.70 -11.66
CA SER A 26 -16.61 3.24 -11.87
C SER A 26 -15.65 2.75 -12.96
N TYR A 27 -15.34 3.58 -13.95
CA TYR A 27 -14.35 3.25 -14.99
C TYR A 27 -12.91 3.38 -14.52
N LEU A 28 -12.65 3.99 -13.35
CA LEU A 28 -11.30 4.06 -12.79
C LEU A 28 -10.88 2.76 -12.10
N LEU A 29 -11.83 1.93 -11.64
CA LEU A 29 -11.54 0.74 -10.85
C LEU A 29 -10.61 -0.25 -11.57
N GLY A 30 -10.89 -0.54 -12.85
CA GLY A 30 -10.07 -1.44 -13.66
C GLY A 30 -8.65 -0.91 -13.91
N PRO A 31 -8.48 0.29 -14.49
CA PRO A 31 -7.18 0.91 -14.72
C PRO A 31 -6.34 1.05 -13.44
N LEU A 32 -6.95 1.47 -12.33
CA LEU A 32 -6.24 1.61 -11.05
C LEU A 32 -5.76 0.26 -10.50
N LEU A 33 -6.57 -0.80 -10.64
CA LEU A 33 -6.14 -2.17 -10.31
C LEU A 33 -4.93 -2.57 -11.15
N PHE A 34 -4.98 -2.33 -12.46
CA PHE A 34 -3.89 -2.68 -13.36
C PHE A 34 -2.62 -1.88 -13.10
N TYR A 35 -2.74 -0.57 -12.87
CA TYR A 35 -1.63 0.27 -12.48
C TYR A 35 -0.99 -0.23 -11.20
N TYR A 36 -1.80 -0.56 -10.19
CA TYR A 36 -1.30 -1.08 -8.93
C TYR A 36 -0.46 -2.35 -9.14
N VAL A 37 -0.94 -3.32 -9.95
CA VAL A 37 -0.17 -4.52 -10.29
C VAL A 37 1.09 -4.17 -11.09
N LYS A 38 0.96 -3.32 -12.12
CA LYS A 38 2.07 -2.92 -12.99
C LYS A 38 3.18 -2.23 -12.22
N THR A 39 2.86 -1.25 -11.38
CA THR A 39 3.85 -0.47 -10.62
C THR A 39 4.49 -1.31 -9.53
N THR A 40 3.74 -2.19 -8.85
CA THR A 40 4.31 -3.10 -7.83
C THR A 40 5.34 -4.06 -8.42
N LEU A 41 5.21 -4.40 -9.70
CA LEU A 41 6.15 -5.27 -10.42
C LEU A 41 7.31 -4.51 -11.06
N ALA A 42 7.24 -3.18 -11.13
CA ALA A 42 8.23 -2.33 -11.77
C ALA A 42 9.23 -1.76 -10.75
N ASP A 43 10.51 -1.68 -11.13
CA ASP A 43 11.59 -1.24 -10.22
C ASP A 43 11.48 0.23 -9.79
N ASN A 44 10.71 1.06 -10.51
CA ASN A 44 10.66 2.50 -10.33
C ASN A 44 9.30 3.06 -9.88
N ASN A 45 8.29 2.20 -9.62
CA ASN A 45 6.94 2.58 -9.19
C ASN A 45 6.28 3.73 -9.98
N LYS A 46 6.67 3.96 -11.24
CA LYS A 46 6.21 5.11 -12.05
C LYS A 46 5.33 4.67 -13.21
N LEU A 47 4.27 5.43 -13.47
CA LEU A 47 3.43 5.30 -14.65
C LEU A 47 4.09 5.95 -15.86
N GLN A 48 3.93 5.34 -17.03
CA GLN A 48 4.38 5.85 -18.31
C GLN A 48 3.34 6.79 -18.92
N LYS A 49 3.74 7.64 -19.87
CA LYS A 49 2.83 8.60 -20.52
C LYS A 49 1.61 7.93 -21.16
N TRP A 50 1.79 6.76 -21.75
CA TRP A 50 0.73 5.97 -22.38
C TRP A 50 -0.25 5.37 -21.37
N ASP A 51 0.16 5.18 -20.11
CA ASP A 51 -0.71 4.62 -19.10
C ASP A 51 -1.93 5.52 -18.91
N TRP A 52 -1.77 6.85 -18.95
CA TRP A 52 -2.86 7.81 -18.80
C TRP A 52 -4.02 7.65 -19.80
N LEU A 53 -3.80 7.00 -20.95
CA LEU A 53 -4.88 6.71 -21.89
C LEU A 53 -5.92 5.73 -21.32
N HIS A 54 -5.55 4.88 -20.37
CA HIS A 54 -6.50 3.98 -19.71
C HIS A 54 -7.54 4.73 -18.86
N LEU A 55 -7.34 6.03 -18.59
CA LEU A 55 -8.32 6.89 -17.91
C LEU A 55 -9.32 7.54 -18.87
N LEU A 56 -9.09 7.45 -20.20
CA LEU A 56 -9.95 8.03 -21.22
C LEU A 56 -11.43 7.58 -21.08
N PRO A 57 -11.75 6.29 -20.82
CA PRO A 57 -13.15 5.87 -20.65
C PRO A 57 -13.87 6.65 -19.53
N ALA A 58 -13.20 6.92 -18.41
CA ALA A 58 -13.77 7.70 -17.32
C ALA A 58 -14.04 9.15 -17.75
N ILE A 59 -13.10 9.78 -18.47
CA ILE A 59 -13.27 11.14 -19.01
C ILE A 59 -14.43 11.20 -20.00
N LEU A 60 -14.53 10.23 -20.90
CA LEU A 60 -15.64 10.12 -21.85
C LEU A 60 -16.97 9.95 -21.11
N THR A 61 -17.02 9.16 -20.04
CA THR A 61 -18.23 9.05 -19.20
C THR A 61 -18.59 10.37 -18.51
N VAL A 62 -17.62 11.15 -18.03
CA VAL A 62 -17.89 12.50 -17.50
C VAL A 62 -18.57 13.35 -18.56
N ILE A 63 -18.01 13.39 -19.77
CA ILE A 63 -18.57 14.17 -20.90
C ILE A 63 -19.97 13.67 -21.22
N ASN A 64 -20.15 12.35 -21.35
CA ASN A 64 -21.43 11.75 -21.68
C ASN A 64 -22.50 12.15 -20.65
N CYS A 65 -22.18 12.14 -19.36
CA CYS A 65 -23.11 12.46 -18.29
C CYS A 65 -23.37 13.96 -18.07
N LEU A 66 -22.69 14.87 -18.79
CA LEU A 66 -22.85 16.32 -18.65
C LEU A 66 -24.30 16.83 -18.74
N PRO A 67 -25.16 16.37 -19.68
CA PRO A 67 -26.53 16.86 -19.76
C PRO A 67 -27.32 16.60 -18.49
N PHE A 68 -27.04 15.49 -17.79
CA PHE A 68 -27.68 15.20 -16.51
C PHE A 68 -26.99 15.96 -15.38
N THR A 69 -25.66 15.90 -15.27
CA THR A 69 -24.94 16.45 -14.11
C THR A 69 -25.00 17.98 -14.03
N THR A 70 -25.20 18.67 -15.16
CA THR A 70 -25.34 20.13 -15.24
C THR A 70 -26.75 20.66 -14.94
N LEU A 71 -27.77 19.79 -14.86
CA LEU A 71 -29.11 20.21 -14.45
C LEU A 71 -29.12 20.81 -13.03
N PRO A 72 -30.05 21.73 -12.73
CA PRO A 72 -30.35 22.16 -11.36
C PRO A 72 -30.58 20.96 -10.44
N PHE A 73 -30.11 21.05 -9.20
CA PHE A 73 -30.12 19.91 -8.28
C PHE A 73 -31.53 19.38 -8.00
N ASP A 74 -32.52 20.26 -7.86
CA ASP A 74 -33.91 19.90 -7.62
C ASP A 74 -34.51 19.10 -8.78
N GLN A 75 -34.13 19.40 -10.03
CA GLN A 75 -34.55 18.64 -11.20
C GLN A 75 -33.87 17.26 -11.24
N LYS A 76 -32.55 17.20 -11.01
CA LYS A 76 -31.81 15.93 -10.95
C LYS A 76 -32.37 14.98 -9.89
N ALA A 77 -32.67 15.53 -8.72
CA ALA A 77 -33.19 14.77 -7.59
C ALA A 77 -34.59 14.21 -7.89
N ARG A 78 -35.48 14.98 -8.52
CA ARG A 78 -36.80 14.49 -8.96
C ARG A 78 -36.69 13.38 -10.01
N ILE A 79 -35.85 13.57 -11.03
CA ILE A 79 -35.61 12.55 -12.07
C ILE A 79 -35.07 11.26 -11.44
N ALA A 80 -34.08 11.38 -10.55
CA ALA A 80 -33.53 10.24 -9.83
C ALA A 80 -34.61 9.52 -8.99
N HIS A 81 -35.43 10.27 -8.26
CA HIS A 81 -36.50 9.71 -7.43
C HIS A 81 -37.55 8.96 -8.25
N GLU A 82 -37.98 9.56 -9.37
CA GLU A 82 -38.95 8.94 -10.28
C GLU A 82 -38.41 7.63 -10.87
N ILE A 83 -37.15 7.62 -11.30
CA ILE A 83 -36.55 6.43 -11.91
C ILE A 83 -36.29 5.33 -10.88
N VAL A 84 -35.75 5.68 -9.71
CA VAL A 84 -35.32 4.68 -8.73
C VAL A 84 -36.48 4.09 -7.94
N ASN A 85 -37.50 4.90 -7.61
CA ASN A 85 -38.58 4.48 -6.70
C ASN A 85 -39.96 4.37 -7.34
N ILE A 86 -40.19 4.93 -8.53
CA ILE A 86 -41.53 4.95 -9.16
C ILE A 86 -41.57 4.08 -10.41
N THR A 87 -40.70 4.34 -11.39
CA THR A 87 -40.77 3.69 -12.71
C THR A 87 -39.86 2.49 -12.84
N GLU A 88 -38.73 2.46 -12.12
CA GLU A 88 -37.67 1.46 -12.24
C GLU A 88 -37.15 1.30 -13.69
N ASP A 89 -37.37 2.31 -14.55
CA ASP A 89 -36.95 2.31 -15.94
C ASP A 89 -35.61 3.03 -16.12
N TYR A 90 -34.54 2.24 -16.19
CA TYR A 90 -33.17 2.74 -16.34
C TYR A 90 -32.77 3.01 -17.80
N ARG A 91 -33.70 2.97 -18.77
CA ARG A 91 -33.43 3.26 -20.19
C ARG A 91 -33.30 4.76 -20.44
N LEU A 92 -32.18 5.32 -19.99
CA LEU A 92 -31.81 6.71 -20.22
C LEU A 92 -30.77 6.84 -21.31
N ASN A 93 -30.97 7.78 -22.23
CA ASN A 93 -29.96 8.19 -23.19
C ASN A 93 -29.26 9.45 -22.70
N PHE A 94 -27.94 9.47 -22.80
CA PHE A 94 -27.15 10.69 -22.64
C PHE A 94 -26.68 11.21 -24.00
N LEU A 95 -25.54 11.91 -24.07
CA LEU A 95 -25.04 12.52 -25.30
C LEU A 95 -24.78 11.51 -26.42
N PHE A 96 -23.96 10.50 -26.16
CA PHE A 96 -23.51 9.57 -27.20
C PHE A 96 -23.63 8.09 -26.80
N VAL A 97 -23.92 7.79 -25.53
CA VAL A 97 -24.10 6.42 -25.02
C VAL A 97 -25.23 6.38 -23.99
N SER A 98 -26.01 5.30 -23.97
CA SER A 98 -27.07 5.06 -22.99
C SER A 98 -26.55 4.68 -21.60
N PHE A 99 -27.36 4.92 -20.57
CA PHE A 99 -27.10 4.50 -19.20
C PHE A 99 -26.97 2.98 -19.09
N GLU A 100 -27.84 2.23 -19.77
CA GLU A 100 -27.76 0.77 -19.90
C GLU A 100 -26.37 0.31 -20.38
N PHE A 101 -25.89 0.87 -21.49
CA PHE A 101 -24.58 0.51 -22.01
C PHE A 101 -23.48 0.83 -20.99
N ILE A 102 -23.57 1.96 -20.28
CA ILE A 102 -22.60 2.30 -19.24
C ILE A 102 -22.58 1.22 -18.14
N LEU A 103 -23.74 0.76 -17.67
CA LEU A 103 -23.82 -0.24 -16.61
C LEU A 103 -23.24 -1.60 -17.02
N PHE A 104 -23.45 -2.02 -18.27
CA PHE A 104 -22.82 -3.23 -18.83
C PHE A 104 -21.31 -3.02 -19.04
N SER A 105 -20.94 -1.97 -19.76
CA SER A 105 -19.56 -1.75 -20.19
C SER A 105 -18.62 -1.46 -19.03
N ARG A 106 -19.05 -0.80 -17.95
CA ARG A 106 -18.21 -0.62 -16.74
C ARG A 106 -17.83 -1.98 -16.11
N SER A 107 -18.76 -2.93 -16.10
CA SER A 107 -18.57 -4.25 -15.50
C SER A 107 -17.68 -5.12 -16.38
N ALA A 108 -17.91 -5.09 -17.69
CA ALA A 108 -17.03 -5.73 -18.68
C ALA A 108 -15.62 -5.14 -18.66
N HIS A 109 -15.51 -3.82 -18.56
CA HIS A 109 -14.24 -3.11 -18.43
C HIS A 109 -13.47 -3.59 -17.18
N LEU A 110 -14.11 -3.60 -16.01
CA LEU A 110 -13.50 -4.13 -14.78
C LEU A 110 -13.02 -5.58 -14.95
N LEU A 111 -13.85 -6.45 -15.56
CA LEU A 111 -13.49 -7.85 -15.81
C LEU A 111 -12.24 -7.98 -16.70
N ILE A 112 -12.18 -7.21 -17.81
CA ILE A 112 -11.04 -7.19 -18.72
C ILE A 112 -9.78 -6.77 -17.99
N TYR A 113 -9.83 -5.71 -17.18
CA TYR A 113 -8.65 -5.27 -16.41
C TYR A 113 -8.27 -6.24 -15.31
N ALA A 114 -9.21 -6.89 -14.63
CA ALA A 114 -8.89 -7.87 -13.59
C ALA A 114 -8.19 -9.12 -14.18
N LEU A 115 -8.71 -9.64 -15.29
CA LEU A 115 -8.09 -10.73 -16.03
C LEU A 115 -6.74 -10.31 -16.63
N GLY A 116 -6.69 -9.12 -17.23
CA GLY A 116 -5.47 -8.54 -17.80
C GLY A 116 -4.38 -8.30 -16.75
N SER A 117 -4.73 -7.87 -15.54
CA SER A 117 -3.79 -7.69 -14.42
C SER A 117 -3.23 -9.02 -13.96
N LEU A 118 -4.07 -10.06 -13.87
CA LEU A 118 -3.62 -11.40 -13.50
C LEU A 118 -2.71 -12.00 -14.59
N ALA A 119 -3.10 -11.86 -15.86
CA ALA A 119 -2.29 -12.29 -17.00
C ALA A 119 -0.95 -11.55 -17.03
N TYR A 120 -0.95 -10.23 -16.82
CA TYR A 120 0.26 -9.41 -16.74
C TYR A 120 1.19 -9.91 -15.65
N PHE A 121 0.68 -10.15 -14.43
CA PHE A 121 1.47 -10.71 -13.33
C PHE A 121 2.08 -12.08 -13.67
N LEU A 122 1.28 -12.99 -14.24
CA LEU A 122 1.74 -14.33 -14.60
C LEU A 122 2.79 -14.31 -15.72
N ILE A 123 2.61 -13.46 -16.73
CA ILE A 123 3.57 -13.26 -17.82
C ILE A 123 4.86 -12.66 -17.26
N HIS A 124 4.77 -11.61 -16.43
CA HIS A 124 5.92 -10.97 -15.82
C HIS A 124 6.71 -11.98 -14.97
N ALA A 125 6.03 -12.76 -14.12
CA ALA A 125 6.67 -13.81 -13.33
C ALA A 125 7.38 -14.86 -14.19
N ARG A 126 6.78 -15.29 -15.30
CA ARG A 126 7.43 -16.21 -16.26
C ARG A 126 8.67 -15.59 -16.91
N ILE A 127 8.62 -14.32 -17.29
CA ILE A 127 9.75 -13.59 -17.87
C ILE A 127 10.87 -13.45 -16.83
N THR A 128 10.54 -13.07 -15.60
CA THR A 128 11.51 -12.96 -14.50
C THR A 128 12.17 -14.30 -14.22
N LEU A 129 11.40 -15.40 -14.13
CA LEU A 129 11.94 -16.74 -13.92
C LEU A 129 12.87 -17.16 -15.06
N LYS A 130 12.53 -16.86 -16.31
CA LYS A 130 13.43 -17.13 -17.46
C LYS A 130 14.70 -16.30 -17.43
N LYS A 131 14.62 -15.04 -16.99
CA LYS A 131 15.75 -14.11 -16.98
C LYS A 131 16.74 -14.36 -15.84
N PHE A 132 16.25 -14.73 -14.66
CA PHE A 132 17.04 -14.85 -13.44
C PHE A 132 17.10 -16.27 -12.87
N ASN A 133 16.46 -17.26 -13.51
CA ASN A 133 16.35 -18.65 -13.06
C ASN A 133 15.74 -18.88 -11.66
N HIS A 134 15.31 -17.81 -10.99
CA HIS A 134 14.54 -17.82 -9.75
C HIS A 134 13.57 -16.63 -9.69
N LEU A 135 12.62 -16.67 -8.75
CA LEU A 135 11.63 -15.62 -8.51
C LEU A 135 12.01 -14.77 -7.28
N PRO A 136 11.56 -13.50 -7.21
CA PRO A 136 11.77 -12.66 -6.04
C PRO A 136 11.26 -13.29 -4.74
N SER A 137 11.91 -12.98 -3.61
CA SER A 137 11.55 -13.49 -2.27
C SER A 137 10.08 -13.22 -1.88
N ASN A 138 9.54 -12.08 -2.30
CA ASN A 138 8.15 -11.69 -2.05
C ASN A 138 7.13 -12.28 -3.05
N HIS A 139 7.57 -13.05 -4.05
CA HIS A 139 6.70 -13.53 -5.13
C HIS A 139 5.47 -14.30 -4.60
N MET A 140 5.64 -15.18 -3.62
CA MET A 140 4.54 -15.97 -3.07
C MET A 140 3.48 -15.10 -2.38
N VAL A 141 3.92 -14.07 -1.66
CA VAL A 141 3.03 -13.12 -0.97
C VAL A 141 2.23 -12.31 -1.99
N LEU A 142 2.92 -11.77 -3.00
CA LEU A 142 2.29 -11.01 -4.09
C LEU A 142 1.36 -11.87 -4.94
N LYS A 143 1.73 -13.14 -5.21
CA LYS A 143 0.86 -14.10 -5.90
C LYS A 143 -0.44 -14.27 -5.13
N LYS A 144 -0.39 -14.61 -3.84
CA LYS A 144 -1.60 -14.79 -3.03
C LYS A 144 -2.46 -13.52 -3.02
N TRP A 145 -1.83 -12.36 -2.85
CA TRP A 145 -2.52 -11.08 -2.82
C TRP A 145 -3.19 -10.72 -4.15
N PHE A 146 -2.47 -10.79 -5.27
CA PHE A 146 -3.04 -10.44 -6.58
C PHE A 146 -4.12 -11.42 -7.02
N PHE A 147 -3.98 -12.72 -6.74
CA PHE A 147 -5.04 -13.69 -7.03
C PHE A 147 -6.30 -13.40 -6.20
N LEU A 148 -6.14 -13.06 -4.92
CA LEU A 148 -7.25 -12.69 -4.06
C LEU A 148 -7.93 -11.40 -4.52
N LEU A 149 -7.14 -10.34 -4.75
CA LEU A 149 -7.62 -9.03 -5.16
C LEU A 149 -8.32 -9.10 -6.52
N CYS A 150 -7.66 -9.64 -7.56
CA CYS A 150 -8.27 -9.80 -8.88
C CYS A 150 -9.45 -10.79 -8.84
N GLY A 151 -9.37 -11.85 -8.04
CA GLY A 151 -10.45 -12.83 -7.89
C GLY A 151 -11.74 -12.21 -7.37
N ILE A 152 -11.65 -11.37 -6.33
CA ILE A 152 -12.81 -10.62 -5.82
C ILE A 152 -13.38 -9.71 -6.91
N GLN A 153 -12.53 -8.98 -7.65
CA GLN A 153 -12.99 -8.10 -8.72
C GLN A 153 -13.65 -8.85 -9.88
N ILE A 154 -13.16 -10.04 -10.24
CA ILE A 154 -13.78 -10.92 -11.24
C ILE A 154 -15.16 -11.37 -10.78
N VAL A 155 -15.30 -11.82 -9.52
CA VAL A 155 -16.60 -12.25 -8.97
C VAL A 155 -17.60 -11.09 -8.98
N ILE A 156 -17.19 -9.90 -8.54
CA ILE A 156 -18.01 -8.68 -8.57
C ILE A 156 -18.44 -8.35 -10.00
N ALA A 157 -17.50 -8.38 -10.95
CA ALA A 157 -17.78 -8.02 -12.35
C ALA A 157 -18.70 -9.03 -13.04
N VAL A 158 -18.48 -10.34 -12.87
CA VAL A 158 -19.33 -11.40 -13.43
C VAL A 158 -20.75 -11.32 -12.84
N ASN A 159 -20.85 -11.15 -11.52
CA ASN A 159 -22.13 -10.97 -10.85
C ASN A 159 -22.88 -9.73 -11.35
N SER A 160 -22.16 -8.61 -11.52
CA SER A 160 -22.73 -7.38 -12.08
C SER A 160 -23.25 -7.57 -13.50
N ILE A 161 -22.49 -8.26 -14.36
CA ILE A 161 -22.91 -8.56 -15.73
C ILE A 161 -24.15 -9.44 -15.75
N GLY A 162 -24.17 -10.52 -14.97
CA GLY A 162 -25.34 -11.41 -14.86
C GLY A 162 -26.60 -10.70 -14.36
N HIS A 163 -26.44 -9.81 -13.38
CA HIS A 163 -27.54 -8.98 -12.89
C HIS A 163 -28.07 -8.03 -13.97
N MET A 164 -27.18 -7.36 -14.71
CA MET A 164 -27.59 -6.50 -15.82
C MET A 164 -28.34 -7.30 -16.91
N PHE A 165 -27.85 -8.49 -17.31
CA PHE A 165 -28.58 -9.34 -18.25
C PHE A 165 -30.00 -9.67 -17.77
N THR A 166 -30.14 -9.97 -16.49
CA THR A 166 -31.42 -10.30 -15.86
C THR A 166 -32.39 -9.10 -15.87
N VAL A 167 -31.91 -7.91 -15.51
CA VAL A 167 -32.73 -6.67 -15.46
C VAL A 167 -33.20 -6.25 -16.85
N TYR A 168 -32.36 -6.40 -17.88
CA TYR A 168 -32.69 -6.02 -19.26
C TYR A 168 -33.40 -7.14 -20.06
N GLY A 169 -33.91 -8.18 -19.37
CA GLY A 169 -34.80 -9.18 -19.97
C GLY A 169 -34.11 -10.33 -20.71
N TYR A 170 -32.80 -10.50 -20.56
CA TYR A 170 -32.06 -11.65 -21.09
C TYR A 170 -32.11 -12.80 -20.09
N HIS A 171 -33.17 -13.60 -20.17
CA HIS A 171 -33.35 -14.76 -19.30
C HIS A 171 -32.56 -15.97 -19.81
N PHE A 172 -31.68 -16.49 -18.97
CA PHE A 172 -30.97 -17.77 -19.15
C PHE A 172 -31.06 -18.62 -17.89
N SER A 173 -30.67 -19.90 -17.97
CA SER A 173 -30.57 -20.80 -16.82
C SER A 173 -29.18 -21.40 -16.70
N ILE A 174 -28.69 -21.55 -15.47
CA ILE A 174 -27.42 -22.22 -15.16
C ILE A 174 -27.75 -23.41 -14.26
N LEU A 175 -27.38 -24.62 -14.69
CA LEU A 175 -27.63 -25.86 -13.94
C LEU A 175 -29.12 -26.03 -13.54
N GLY A 176 -30.04 -25.55 -14.37
CA GLY A 176 -31.49 -25.61 -14.13
C GLY A 176 -32.06 -24.49 -13.25
N ILE A 177 -31.23 -23.59 -12.70
CA ILE A 177 -31.67 -22.45 -11.90
C ILE A 177 -31.77 -21.21 -12.81
N PRO A 178 -32.88 -20.45 -12.78
CA PRO A 178 -33.04 -19.26 -13.62
C PRO A 178 -32.13 -18.11 -13.18
N SER A 179 -31.64 -17.34 -14.15
CA SER A 179 -30.83 -16.13 -13.96
C SER A 179 -31.45 -15.10 -13.01
N THR A 180 -32.79 -15.00 -12.99
CA THR A 180 -33.55 -14.13 -12.09
C THR A 180 -33.36 -14.48 -10.61
N GLU A 181 -33.10 -15.75 -10.31
CA GLU A 181 -32.83 -16.22 -8.95
C GLU A 181 -31.34 -16.08 -8.61
N ILE A 182 -30.45 -16.49 -9.53
CA ILE A 182 -28.99 -16.46 -9.33
C ILE A 182 -28.47 -15.01 -9.23
N PHE A 183 -28.90 -14.15 -10.13
CA PHE A 183 -28.47 -12.76 -10.22
C PHE A 183 -29.58 -11.79 -9.77
N SER A 184 -30.33 -12.20 -8.74
CA SER A 184 -31.32 -11.36 -8.09
C SER A 184 -30.69 -10.07 -7.56
N GLU A 185 -31.50 -9.02 -7.43
CA GLU A 185 -31.08 -7.75 -6.86
C GLU A 185 -30.40 -7.92 -5.48
N LYS A 186 -30.99 -8.75 -4.62
CA LYS A 186 -30.42 -9.08 -3.31
C LYS A 186 -28.99 -9.62 -3.41
N TYR A 187 -28.77 -10.66 -4.22
CA TYR A 187 -27.44 -11.26 -4.37
C TYR A 187 -26.46 -10.33 -5.08
N TYR A 188 -26.94 -9.52 -6.02
CA TYR A 188 -26.12 -8.48 -6.65
C TYR A 188 -25.45 -7.60 -5.59
N PHE A 189 -26.25 -7.09 -4.64
CA PHE A 189 -25.75 -6.20 -3.60
C PHE A 189 -24.97 -6.88 -2.49
N GLU A 190 -25.39 -8.06 -2.05
CA GLU A 190 -24.65 -8.83 -1.04
C GLU A 190 -23.24 -9.18 -1.53
N ILE A 191 -23.10 -9.64 -2.77
CA ILE A 191 -21.81 -10.00 -3.35
C ILE A 191 -20.94 -8.75 -3.59
N CYS A 192 -21.51 -7.68 -4.16
CA CYS A 192 -20.74 -6.45 -4.40
C CYS A 192 -20.29 -5.80 -3.09
N GLY A 193 -21.23 -5.58 -2.17
CA GLY A 193 -20.96 -4.97 -0.86
C GLY A 193 -20.03 -5.82 -0.01
N GLY A 194 -20.32 -7.13 0.10
CA GLY A 194 -19.49 -8.09 0.81
C GLY A 194 -18.09 -8.19 0.22
N GLY A 195 -17.96 -8.24 -1.11
CA GLY A 195 -16.67 -8.29 -1.79
C GLY A 195 -15.79 -7.08 -1.50
N PHE A 196 -16.35 -5.86 -1.59
CA PHE A 196 -15.60 -4.65 -1.23
C PHE A 196 -15.25 -4.58 0.25
N PHE A 197 -16.15 -5.01 1.14
CA PHE A 197 -15.88 -5.07 2.57
C PHE A 197 -14.74 -6.05 2.91
N ILE A 198 -14.85 -7.28 2.40
CA ILE A 198 -13.87 -8.35 2.58
C ILE A 198 -12.50 -7.93 2.03
N GLN A 199 -12.45 -7.28 0.86
CA GLN A 199 -11.20 -6.78 0.29
C GLN A 199 -10.44 -5.84 1.25
N ASN A 200 -11.15 -4.96 1.95
CA ASN A 200 -10.54 -4.05 2.92
C ASN A 200 -10.01 -4.79 4.15
N ILE A 201 -10.72 -5.82 4.61
CA ILE A 201 -10.26 -6.67 5.73
C ILE A 201 -9.02 -7.47 5.34
N PHE A 202 -9.01 -8.02 4.13
CA PHE A 202 -7.89 -8.85 3.68
C PHE A 202 -6.57 -8.10 3.59
N LEU A 203 -6.59 -6.78 3.40
CA LEU A 203 -5.37 -5.97 3.45
C LEU A 203 -4.60 -6.17 4.77
N PHE A 204 -5.30 -6.37 5.89
CA PHE A 204 -4.68 -6.63 7.21
C PHE A 204 -4.03 -8.02 7.32
N LEU A 205 -4.45 -9.00 6.50
CA LEU A 205 -3.81 -10.32 6.43
C LEU A 205 -2.48 -10.29 5.64
N PHE A 206 -2.18 -9.18 4.95
CA PHE A 206 -0.94 -8.98 4.20
C PHE A 206 -0.16 -7.77 4.75
N PRO A 207 0.38 -7.83 5.99
CA PRO A 207 1.02 -6.68 6.63
C PRO A 207 2.21 -6.13 5.81
N LYS A 208 2.96 -6.99 5.12
CA LYS A 208 4.06 -6.52 4.24
C LYS A 208 3.54 -5.57 3.15
N ILE A 209 2.39 -5.87 2.57
CA ILE A 209 1.74 -5.07 1.52
C ILE A 209 1.19 -3.78 2.12
N LEU A 210 0.51 -3.87 3.26
CA LEU A 210 -0.02 -2.73 3.99
C LEU A 210 1.05 -1.70 4.38
N TYR A 211 2.22 -2.16 4.86
CA TYR A 211 3.33 -1.31 5.26
C TYR A 211 4.25 -0.88 4.10
N GLY A 212 3.96 -1.31 2.87
CA GLY A 212 4.76 -0.93 1.69
C GLY A 212 6.16 -1.56 1.63
N ASN A 213 6.43 -2.59 2.43
CA ASN A 213 7.73 -3.28 2.50
C ASN A 213 7.86 -4.38 1.43
N VAL A 214 7.22 -4.21 0.27
CA VAL A 214 7.18 -5.23 -0.79
C VAL A 214 7.79 -4.65 -2.05
N SER A 215 8.96 -5.18 -2.40
CA SER A 215 9.57 -5.02 -3.72
C SER A 215 9.47 -6.32 -4.51
N TYR A 216 9.21 -6.21 -5.82
CA TYR A 216 9.33 -7.32 -6.77
C TYR A 216 10.68 -7.30 -7.50
N THR A 217 11.70 -6.67 -6.92
CA THR A 217 13.07 -6.73 -7.44
C THR A 217 13.67 -8.10 -7.15
N VAL A 218 14.29 -8.69 -8.16
CA VAL A 218 15.19 -9.81 -7.95
C VAL A 218 16.47 -9.26 -7.34
N GLU A 219 16.75 -9.57 -6.08
CA GLU A 219 18.05 -9.28 -5.48
C GLU A 219 19.10 -10.06 -6.28
N GLN A 220 19.96 -9.35 -7.01
CA GLN A 220 21.14 -9.95 -7.64
C GLN A 220 22.16 -10.31 -6.55
N GLY A 221 21.87 -11.34 -5.78
CA GLY A 221 22.89 -12.11 -5.09
C GLY A 221 23.64 -12.89 -6.16
N LYS A 222 24.85 -12.43 -6.52
CA LYS A 222 25.85 -13.10 -7.36
C LYS A 222 25.49 -14.55 -7.74
N ASP A 223 24.88 -14.72 -8.91
CA ASP A 223 24.45 -16.00 -9.49
C ASP A 223 25.62 -16.90 -9.91
N ASN A 224 26.46 -17.30 -8.97
CA ASN A 224 27.33 -18.43 -9.18
C ASN A 224 27.23 -19.29 -7.92
N ILE A 225 26.65 -20.47 -8.03
CA ILE A 225 26.78 -21.56 -7.04
C ILE A 225 28.28 -21.80 -6.73
N ILE A 226 29.17 -21.49 -7.68
CA ILE A 226 30.62 -21.48 -7.52
C ILE A 226 31.11 -20.31 -6.63
N ASP A 227 30.49 -19.13 -6.68
CA ASP A 227 30.79 -18.03 -5.76
C ASP A 227 30.15 -18.22 -4.39
N GLU A 228 29.00 -18.90 -4.30
CA GLU A 228 28.41 -19.34 -3.04
C GLU A 228 29.29 -20.41 -2.38
N LEU A 229 29.81 -21.39 -3.14
CA LEU A 229 30.85 -22.33 -2.71
C LEU A 229 32.19 -21.65 -2.41
N LYS A 230 32.60 -20.59 -3.11
CA LYS A 230 33.79 -19.78 -2.76
C LYS A 230 33.56 -18.82 -1.58
N SER A 231 32.31 -18.52 -1.25
CA SER A 231 31.91 -17.69 -0.10
C SER A 231 31.59 -18.51 1.15
N SER A 232 31.23 -19.79 0.97
CA SER A 232 31.00 -20.79 2.03
C SER A 232 32.23 -21.66 2.27
N MET A 233 33.14 -21.79 1.30
CA MET A 233 34.55 -21.91 1.65
C MET A 233 34.89 -20.64 2.41
N PRO A 234 35.58 -20.73 3.56
CA PRO A 234 36.22 -19.56 4.10
C PRO A 234 37.09 -19.03 2.97
N LYS A 235 36.70 -17.88 2.38
CA LYS A 235 37.72 -16.97 1.87
C LYS A 235 38.76 -16.98 2.97
N LYS A 236 40.02 -17.19 2.62
CA LYS A 236 41.10 -16.69 3.46
C LYS A 236 40.76 -15.22 3.70
N ILE A 237 40.01 -14.99 4.78
CA ILE A 237 40.22 -13.91 5.71
C ILE A 237 41.74 -13.85 5.72
N LYS A 238 42.30 -12.72 5.32
CA LYS A 238 43.57 -12.35 5.92
C LYS A 238 43.29 -12.51 7.41
N GLU A 239 43.71 -13.65 7.96
CA GLU A 239 43.70 -13.99 9.37
C GLU A 239 44.55 -12.91 10.03
N ALA A 240 43.90 -11.78 10.29
CA ALA A 240 44.36 -10.56 10.95
C ALA A 240 43.39 -9.42 10.56
N ALA A 241 42.15 -9.52 11.01
CA ALA A 241 41.50 -8.38 11.63
C ALA A 241 40.63 -8.96 12.75
N SER A 242 41.11 -8.85 13.99
CA SER A 242 40.42 -9.38 15.16
C SER A 242 39.06 -8.67 15.32
N ILE A 243 38.17 -9.21 16.15
CA ILE A 243 36.91 -8.51 16.53
C ILE A 243 37.20 -7.07 17.00
N GLN A 244 38.38 -6.82 17.58
CA GLN A 244 38.85 -5.49 17.96
C GLN A 244 38.97 -4.52 16.77
N ASP A 245 39.46 -4.95 15.61
CA ASP A 245 39.56 -4.08 14.42
C ASP A 245 38.17 -3.68 13.90
N PHE A 246 37.18 -4.56 14.08
CA PHE A 246 35.79 -4.30 13.71
C PHE A 246 35.14 -3.30 14.66
N GLU A 247 35.37 -3.45 15.97
CA GLU A 247 34.92 -2.50 16.98
C GLU A 247 35.57 -1.13 16.80
N GLU A 248 36.88 -1.09 16.53
CA GLU A 248 37.62 0.15 16.28
C GLU A 248 37.08 0.89 15.06
N THR A 249 36.78 0.16 13.98
CA THR A 249 36.15 0.74 12.77
C THR A 249 34.79 1.37 13.08
N ILE A 250 33.95 0.69 13.87
CA ILE A 250 32.65 1.23 14.28
C ILE A 250 32.84 2.44 15.20
N HIS A 251 33.75 2.36 16.16
CA HIS A 251 34.05 3.47 17.06
C HIS A 251 34.54 4.71 16.33
N GLU A 252 35.42 4.56 15.34
CA GLU A 252 35.90 5.68 14.52
C GLU A 252 34.76 6.33 13.74
N TYR A 253 33.90 5.51 13.13
CA TYR A 253 32.72 5.98 12.41
C TYR A 253 31.73 6.73 13.32
N LEU A 254 31.60 6.31 14.58
CA LEU A 254 30.73 6.96 15.56
C LEU A 254 31.23 8.34 16.01
N LYS A 255 32.51 8.68 15.83
CA LYS A 255 33.04 10.02 16.19
C LYS A 255 32.34 11.14 15.43
N ALA A 256 31.92 10.89 14.20
CA ALA A 256 31.16 11.84 13.39
C ALA A 256 29.67 11.95 13.81
N SER A 257 29.24 11.21 14.84
CA SER A 257 27.85 11.13 15.31
C SER A 257 26.80 10.91 14.21
N PRO A 258 27.02 9.97 13.26
CA PRO A 258 26.12 9.76 12.13
C PRO A 258 24.71 9.34 12.57
N PHE A 259 24.59 8.74 13.76
CA PHE A 259 23.32 8.31 14.34
C PHE A 259 22.34 9.44 14.64
N ILE A 260 22.77 10.69 14.69
CA ILE A 260 21.91 11.85 14.92
C ILE A 260 21.06 12.19 13.68
N HIS A 261 21.50 11.82 12.48
CA HIS A 261 20.74 12.07 11.25
C HIS A 261 19.48 11.18 11.19
N LYS A 262 18.37 11.73 10.69
CA LYS A 262 17.08 11.02 10.61
C LYS A 262 17.16 9.84 9.64
N GLU A 263 17.99 9.95 8.62
CA GLU A 263 18.22 9.00 7.53
C GLU A 263 19.18 7.85 7.92
N PHE A 264 19.82 7.92 9.11
CA PHE A 264 20.80 6.92 9.52
C PHE A 264 20.18 5.53 9.65
N SER A 265 20.53 4.65 8.72
CA SER A 265 19.98 3.29 8.56
C SER A 265 21.12 2.26 8.46
N LEU A 266 20.77 0.98 8.60
CA LEU A 266 21.75 -0.10 8.46
C LEU A 266 22.38 -0.10 7.05
N SER A 267 21.57 0.20 6.03
CA SER A 267 22.01 0.35 4.65
C SER A 267 23.00 1.51 4.46
N GLN A 268 22.73 2.65 5.11
CA GLN A 268 23.67 3.78 5.09
C GLN A 268 25.00 3.42 5.76
N MET A 269 24.96 2.79 6.93
CA MET A 269 26.15 2.34 7.63
C MET A 269 26.94 1.31 6.83
N SER A 270 26.25 0.40 6.13
CA SER A 270 26.86 -0.59 5.22
C SER A 270 27.59 0.08 4.06
N PHE A 271 26.97 1.10 3.46
CA PHE A 271 27.55 1.87 2.37
C PHE A 271 28.80 2.63 2.82
N ASP A 272 28.72 3.36 3.94
CA ASP A 272 29.80 4.20 4.44
C ASP A 272 31.02 3.37 4.86
N LEU A 273 30.79 2.26 5.56
CA LEU A 273 31.85 1.37 6.04
C LEU A 273 32.34 0.38 4.99
N LYS A 274 31.63 0.25 3.85
CA LYS A 274 31.85 -0.80 2.84
C LYS A 274 31.80 -2.22 3.43
N ILE A 275 30.99 -2.40 4.48
CA ILE A 275 30.74 -3.69 5.14
C ILE A 275 29.35 -4.16 4.75
N PRO A 276 29.14 -5.42 4.31
CA PRO A 276 27.81 -5.91 3.97
C PRO A 276 26.81 -5.79 5.13
N GLU A 277 25.57 -5.40 4.85
CA GLU A 277 24.49 -5.28 5.86
C GLU A 277 24.32 -6.57 6.69
N ARG A 278 24.47 -7.74 6.05
CA ARG A 278 24.38 -9.04 6.72
C ARG A 278 25.44 -9.19 7.81
N THR A 279 26.67 -8.74 7.57
CA THR A 279 27.76 -8.79 8.54
C THR A 279 27.49 -7.86 9.71
N LEU A 280 27.06 -6.63 9.43
CA LEU A 280 26.68 -5.67 10.47
C LEU A 280 25.50 -6.19 11.31
N SER A 281 24.46 -6.73 10.66
CA SER A 281 23.32 -7.33 11.35
C SER A 281 23.71 -8.52 12.23
N ILE A 282 24.63 -9.38 11.76
CA ILE A 282 25.17 -10.48 12.57
C ILE A 282 25.92 -9.93 13.78
N TYR A 283 26.77 -8.91 13.60
CA TYR A 283 27.50 -8.29 14.71
C TYR A 283 26.55 -7.72 15.78
N PHE A 284 25.55 -6.92 15.40
CA PHE A 284 24.59 -6.37 16.36
C PHE A 284 23.82 -7.47 17.10
N ASN A 285 23.32 -8.48 16.36
CA ASN A 285 22.48 -9.51 16.98
C ASN A 285 23.28 -10.55 17.78
N LYS A 286 24.50 -10.91 17.36
CA LYS A 286 25.30 -11.97 18.02
C LYS A 286 26.26 -11.43 19.07
N GLU A 287 26.99 -10.36 18.75
CA GLU A 287 28.00 -9.82 19.66
C GLU A 287 27.37 -8.87 20.68
N LEU A 288 26.46 -8.00 20.23
CA LEU A 288 25.82 -7.01 21.10
C LEU A 288 24.46 -7.46 21.66
N ASN A 289 23.90 -8.57 21.19
CA ASN A 289 22.54 -9.04 21.54
C ASN A 289 21.46 -7.95 21.39
N LEU A 290 21.58 -7.11 20.36
CA LEU A 290 20.67 -6.01 20.07
C LEU A 290 20.33 -5.97 18.58
N THR A 291 19.12 -5.55 18.23
CA THR A 291 18.85 -5.15 16.85
C THR A 291 19.54 -3.82 16.53
N PHE A 292 19.87 -3.58 15.25
CA PHE A 292 20.42 -2.28 14.83
C PHE A 292 19.55 -1.08 15.26
N SER A 293 18.23 -1.26 15.22
CA SER A 293 17.28 -0.21 15.62
C SER A 293 17.39 0.13 17.11
N GLU A 294 17.52 -0.89 17.96
CA GLU A 294 17.72 -0.72 19.41
C GLU A 294 19.09 -0.13 19.72
N TRP A 295 20.14 -0.61 19.06
CA TRP A 295 21.49 -0.06 19.19
C TRP A 295 21.53 1.42 18.81
N ARG A 296 20.97 1.80 17.66
CA ARG A 296 20.85 3.21 17.22
C ARG A 296 20.03 4.04 18.20
N LYS A 297 18.91 3.50 18.69
CA LYS A 297 18.06 4.16 19.69
C LYS A 297 18.86 4.46 20.97
N ASN A 298 19.60 3.47 21.47
CA ASN A 298 20.42 3.61 22.69
C ASN A 298 21.51 4.67 22.52
N LEU A 299 22.24 4.67 21.39
CA LEU A 299 23.25 5.68 21.08
C LEU A 299 22.69 7.10 21.09
N ARG A 300 21.51 7.30 20.49
CA ARG A 300 20.84 8.62 20.48
C ARG A 300 20.49 9.09 21.88
N ILE A 301 19.98 8.21 22.74
CA ILE A 301 19.64 8.55 24.13
C ILE A 301 20.92 8.86 24.92
N ASP A 302 21.97 8.06 24.77
CA ASP A 302 23.23 8.29 25.48
C ASP A 302 23.91 9.60 25.04
N HIS A 303 23.80 9.98 23.76
CA HIS A 303 24.23 11.29 23.27
C HIS A 303 23.42 12.44 23.90
N VAL A 304 22.09 12.31 23.98
CA VAL A 304 21.25 13.32 24.64
C VAL A 304 21.61 13.47 26.11
N CYS A 305 21.91 12.38 26.82
CA CYS A 305 22.30 12.45 28.23
C CYS A 305 23.61 13.22 28.39
N LYS A 306 24.62 12.94 27.55
CA LYS A 306 25.89 13.69 27.55
C LYS A 306 25.68 15.18 27.29
N MET A 307 24.87 15.53 26.30
CA MET A 307 24.53 16.92 25.97
C MET A 307 23.79 17.62 27.13
N ILE A 308 22.96 16.89 27.88
CA ILE A 308 22.28 17.42 29.07
C ILE A 308 23.27 17.65 30.21
N GLU A 309 24.13 16.67 30.50
CA GLU A 309 25.16 16.71 31.55
C GLU A 309 26.21 17.80 31.29
N GLN A 310 26.52 18.11 30.04
CA GLN A 310 27.44 19.18 29.63
C GLN A 310 26.82 20.58 29.71
N GLY A 311 25.54 20.70 30.11
CA GLY A 311 24.84 21.98 30.24
C GLY A 311 24.39 22.60 28.91
N GLU A 312 24.63 21.95 27.77
CA GLU A 312 24.26 22.42 26.43
C GLU A 312 22.74 22.40 26.19
N SER A 313 21.99 21.72 27.07
CA SER A 313 20.53 21.63 27.01
C SER A 313 19.77 22.74 27.76
N LYS A 314 20.46 23.63 28.51
CA LYS A 314 19.82 24.58 29.45
C LYS A 314 18.79 25.52 28.78
N ASN A 315 18.89 25.75 27.47
CA ASN A 315 17.98 26.63 26.71
C ASN A 315 17.16 25.91 25.63
N LEU A 316 17.18 24.57 25.56
CA LEU A 316 16.49 23.80 24.52
C LEU A 316 15.17 23.21 25.01
N THR A 317 14.13 23.28 24.18
CA THR A 317 12.87 22.58 24.45
C THR A 317 13.04 21.07 24.28
N ILE A 318 12.20 20.27 24.94
CA ILE A 318 12.18 18.80 24.75
C ILE A 318 11.95 18.42 23.28
N GLU A 319 11.16 19.22 22.55
CA GLU A 319 10.92 19.07 21.12
C GLU A 319 12.23 19.26 20.32
N ALA A 320 12.99 20.33 20.63
CA ALA A 320 14.28 20.60 20.00
C ALA A 320 15.31 19.51 20.30
N ILE A 321 15.39 19.06 21.56
CA ILE A 321 16.27 17.94 21.96
C ILE A 321 15.91 16.66 21.20
N SER A 322 14.61 16.35 21.08
CA SER A 322 14.14 15.18 20.34
C SER A 322 14.53 15.24 18.85
N SER A 323 14.33 16.38 18.21
CA SER A 323 14.68 16.59 16.80
C SER A 323 16.19 16.53 16.57
N ASN A 324 16.97 17.19 17.44
CA ASN A 324 18.43 17.21 17.40
C ASN A 324 19.07 15.85 17.71
N ALA A 325 18.32 14.91 18.27
CA ALA A 325 18.77 13.54 18.48
C ALA A 325 18.32 12.58 17.36
N GLY A 326 17.69 13.09 16.29
CA GLY A 326 17.28 12.31 15.13
C GLY A 326 15.99 11.53 15.28
N PHE A 327 15.19 11.79 16.33
CA PHE A 327 13.90 11.12 16.50
C PHE A 327 12.84 11.68 15.54
N ALA A 328 11.94 10.80 15.09
CA ALA A 328 10.86 11.18 14.17
C ALA A 328 9.75 11.98 14.87
N SER A 329 9.57 11.81 16.18
CA SER A 329 8.60 12.56 16.98
C SER A 329 8.99 12.60 18.45
N ARG A 330 8.50 13.63 19.17
CA ARG A 330 8.69 13.80 20.61
C ARG A 330 8.20 12.60 21.42
N SER A 331 7.06 11.99 21.05
CA SER A 331 6.52 10.83 21.77
C SER A 331 7.50 9.65 21.73
N LYS A 332 8.02 9.30 20.54
CA LYS A 332 8.98 8.21 20.39
C LYS A 332 10.28 8.46 21.16
N PHE A 333 10.71 9.72 21.25
CA PHE A 333 11.86 10.09 22.06
C PHE A 333 11.59 9.89 23.56
N ILE A 334 10.46 10.35 24.08
CA ILE A 334 10.10 10.20 25.50
C ILE A 334 10.02 8.72 25.89
N ASP A 335 9.38 7.90 25.06
CA ASP A 335 9.25 6.46 25.31
C ASP A 335 10.62 5.77 25.33
N ALA A 336 11.46 6.06 24.33
CA ALA A 336 12.82 5.52 24.25
C ALA A 336 13.71 5.97 25.43
N PHE A 337 13.59 7.23 25.86
CA PHE A 337 14.36 7.75 26.99
C PHE A 337 13.93 7.08 28.29
N LYS A 338 12.62 6.91 28.51
CA LYS A 338 12.06 6.24 29.68
C LYS A 338 12.43 4.76 29.70
N GLU A 339 12.39 4.08 28.57
CA GLU A 339 12.82 2.68 28.43
C GLU A 339 14.29 2.50 28.81
N ARG A 340 15.17 3.42 28.37
CA ARG A 340 16.62 3.32 28.58
C ARG A 340 17.10 3.80 29.95
N LYS A 341 16.51 4.87 30.51
CA LYS A 341 16.95 5.52 31.76
C LYS A 341 15.99 5.36 32.93
N GLY A 342 14.80 4.79 32.72
CA GLY A 342 13.77 4.59 33.75
C GLY A 342 13.00 5.86 34.15
N VAL A 343 13.44 7.04 33.70
CA VAL A 343 12.86 8.35 34.02
C VAL A 343 12.52 9.12 32.75
N THR A 344 11.67 10.14 32.86
CA THR A 344 11.37 11.01 31.71
C THR A 344 12.52 12.00 31.46
N PRO A 345 12.71 12.50 30.23
CA PRO A 345 13.73 13.51 29.94
C PRO A 345 13.63 14.74 30.84
N SER A 346 12.42 15.22 31.10
CA SER A 346 12.17 16.37 32.00
C SER A 346 12.59 16.10 33.45
N ALA A 347 12.34 14.88 33.94
CA ALA A 347 12.75 14.50 35.29
C ALA A 347 14.27 14.42 35.41
N PHE A 348 14.93 13.86 34.38
CA PHE A 348 16.40 13.75 34.31
C PHE A 348 17.09 15.13 34.30
N ILE A 349 16.57 16.08 33.51
CA ILE A 349 17.08 17.46 33.48
C ILE A 349 16.91 18.13 34.85
N LYS A 350 15.74 17.95 35.50
CA LYS A 350 15.46 18.53 36.81
C LYS A 350 16.36 17.98 37.92
N SER A 351 16.66 16.68 37.90
CA SER A 351 17.57 16.08 38.88
C SER A 351 18.99 16.64 38.77
N LEU A 352 19.50 16.88 37.56
CA LEU A 352 20.83 17.45 37.36
C LEU A 352 20.90 18.92 37.81
N ALA A 353 19.85 19.71 37.53
CA ALA A 353 19.77 21.09 38.00
C ALA A 353 19.71 21.23 39.53
N THR A 354 19.31 20.17 40.25
CA THR A 354 19.26 20.14 41.72
C THR A 354 20.61 19.76 42.34
N ILE A 355 21.52 19.15 41.57
CA ILE A 355 22.87 18.76 42.02
C ILE A 355 23.88 19.89 41.81
N GLU A 356 23.63 20.79 40.84
CA GLU A 356 24.46 21.97 40.54
C GLU A 356 24.12 23.22 41.38
N ALA A 357 23.08 23.16 42.22
CA ALA A 357 22.63 24.24 43.12
C ALA A 357 23.02 23.92 44.56
#